data_AF-A0A2T4ZH95-F1
#
_entry.id   AF-A0A2T4ZH95-F1
#
_cell.length_a   1.000
_cell.length_b   1.000
_cell.length_c   1.000
_cell.angle_alpha   90.00
_cell.angle_beta   90.00
_cell.angle_gamma   90.00
#
_symmetry.space_group_name_H-M   'P 1'
#
loop_
_entity.id
_entity.type
_entity.pdbx_description
1 polymer ?
#
loop_
_entity_poly.entity_id
_entity_poly.type
_entity_poly.pdbx_seq_one_letter_code
_entity_poly.pdbx_strand_id
1 'polypeptide(L)'
;MTSKTDGQQPEALATFAAAARADGEKPRDVGLTATAETSPIPTSSEAKDEAATKVLQRGATGEDRGVEEAVDRLPDRTTEAGKTTR
;
A
#
# COMPACT_ATOMS: atom_id res chain seq x y z
N MET A 1 17.06 -16.90 26.23
CA MET A 1 17.60 -16.06 25.14
C MET A 1 16.43 -15.60 24.30
N THR A 2 15.86 -14.44 24.62
CA THR A 2 14.80 -13.83 23.79
C THR A 2 15.44 -13.30 22.51
N SER A 3 14.86 -13.65 21.36
CA SER A 3 15.39 -13.28 20.05
C SER A 3 15.38 -11.75 19.92
N LYS A 4 16.41 -11.19 19.29
CA LYS A 4 16.70 -9.76 19.19
C LYS A 4 15.69 -8.96 18.31
N THR A 5 14.53 -9.54 18.04
CA THR A 5 13.63 -9.16 16.94
C THR A 5 12.21 -8.84 17.39
N ASP A 6 11.84 -9.13 18.63
CA ASP A 6 10.49 -8.82 19.14
C ASP A 6 10.40 -7.31 19.44
N GLY A 7 9.74 -6.55 18.56
CA GLY A 7 9.46 -5.12 18.73
C GLY A 7 10.35 -4.15 17.94
N GLN A 8 11.22 -4.64 17.04
CA GLN A 8 11.98 -3.76 16.16
C GLN A 8 11.13 -3.33 14.96
N GLN A 9 11.08 -2.03 14.68
CA GLN A 9 10.47 -1.44 13.47
C GLN A 9 11.55 -1.46 12.37
N PRO A 10 11.54 -2.43 11.44
CA PRO A 10 12.62 -2.58 10.46
C PRO A 10 12.76 -1.34 9.56
N GLU A 11 11.67 -0.61 9.31
CA GLU A 11 11.66 0.64 8.55
C GLU A 11 12.36 1.78 9.31
N ALA A 12 12.17 1.84 10.64
CA ALA A 12 12.85 2.82 11.48
C ALA A 12 14.36 2.55 11.52
N LEU A 13 14.77 1.28 11.56
CA LEU A 13 16.18 0.88 11.50
C LEU A 13 16.81 1.15 10.13
N ALA A 14 16.09 0.89 9.04
CA ALA A 14 16.55 1.22 7.70
C ALA A 14 16.74 2.74 7.53
N THR A 15 15.79 3.53 8.02
CA THR A 15 15.86 5.00 8.02
C THR A 15 17.04 5.50 8.85
N PHE A 16 17.23 4.96 10.05
CA PHE A 16 18.35 5.31 10.92
C PHE A 16 19.70 4.96 10.27
N ALA A 17 19.81 3.78 9.66
CA ALA A 17 21.03 3.35 8.98
C ALA A 17 21.32 4.18 7.71
N ALA A 18 20.29 4.66 7.01
CA ALA A 18 20.46 5.56 5.88
C ALA A 18 20.91 6.95 6.34
N ALA A 19 20.29 7.52 7.37
CA ALA A 19 20.69 8.81 7.95
C ALA A 19 22.10 8.79 8.54
N ALA A 20 22.50 7.70 9.21
CA ALA A 20 23.85 7.52 9.73
C ALA A 20 24.94 7.54 8.65
N ARG A 21 24.61 7.14 7.41
CA ARG A 21 25.51 7.20 6.26
C ARG A 21 25.53 8.57 5.57
N ALA A 22 24.58 9.45 5.90
CA ALA A 22 24.42 10.79 5.37
C ALA A 22 24.72 11.86 6.45
N ASP A 23 25.77 11.62 7.27
CA ASP A 23 26.22 12.53 8.34
C ASP A 23 25.14 12.88 9.39
N GLY A 24 24.15 11.99 9.58
CA GLY A 24 23.04 12.22 10.51
C GLY A 24 21.91 13.08 9.93
N GLU A 25 22.01 13.51 8.67
CA GLU A 25 20.94 14.20 7.98
C GLU A 25 19.96 13.18 7.38
N LYS A 26 18.66 13.46 7.49
CA LYS A 26 17.64 12.60 6.88
C LYS A 26 17.79 12.66 5.36
N PRO A 27 17.94 11.51 4.66
CA PRO A 27 18.00 11.51 3.20
C PRO A 27 16.73 12.16 2.61
N ARG A 28 16.89 13.00 1.58
CA ARG A 28 15.80 13.81 1.00
C ARG A 28 14.68 12.95 0.40
N ASP A 29 15.04 11.75 0.00
CA ASP A 29 14.22 10.67 -0.55
C ASP A 29 13.50 9.84 0.53
N VAL A 30 13.91 9.95 1.80
CA VAL A 30 13.24 9.30 2.93
C VAL A 30 12.39 10.36 3.65
N GLY A 31 11.09 10.41 3.36
CA GLY A 31 10.28 11.60 3.63
C GLY A 31 8.78 11.38 3.81
N LEU A 32 8.05 12.48 4.03
CA LEU A 32 6.59 12.53 4.01
C LEU A 32 6.02 12.56 2.57
N THR A 33 6.92 12.68 1.58
CA THR A 33 6.59 12.67 0.16
C THR A 33 6.51 11.24 -0.31
N ALA A 34 5.45 10.89 -1.04
CA ALA A 34 5.30 9.56 -1.58
C ALA A 34 6.33 9.29 -2.70
N THR A 35 6.96 8.13 -2.67
CA THR A 35 7.83 7.60 -3.72
C THR A 35 7.01 6.97 -4.84
N ALA A 36 7.61 6.52 -5.94
CA ALA A 36 6.87 5.79 -6.97
C ALA A 36 6.18 4.52 -6.42
N GLU A 37 6.82 3.81 -5.47
CA GLU A 37 6.26 2.59 -4.89
C GLU A 37 5.09 2.86 -3.92
N THR A 38 5.06 4.05 -3.31
CA THR A 38 4.10 4.41 -2.25
C THR A 38 3.08 5.47 -2.68
N SER A 39 3.30 6.14 -3.81
CA SER A 39 2.37 7.12 -4.39
C SER A 39 1.03 6.48 -4.64
N PRO A 40 -0.09 7.21 -4.45
CA PRO A 40 -1.41 6.66 -4.75
C PRO A 40 -1.53 6.28 -6.23
N ILE A 41 -2.22 5.18 -6.55
CA ILE A 41 -2.58 4.91 -7.94
C ILE A 41 -3.76 5.81 -8.31
N PRO A 42 -3.67 6.58 -9.43
CA PRO A 42 -4.78 7.40 -9.88
C PRO A 42 -6.03 6.57 -10.15
N THR A 43 -7.16 7.01 -9.61
CA THR A 43 -8.50 6.47 -9.91
C THR A 43 -9.56 7.45 -9.42
N SER A 44 -10.81 7.29 -9.86
CA SER A 44 -11.94 8.08 -9.39
C SER A 44 -12.39 7.66 -7.99
N SER A 45 -12.81 8.62 -7.17
CA SER A 45 -13.40 8.34 -5.86
C SER A 45 -14.70 7.56 -5.99
N GLU A 46 -15.50 7.86 -7.02
CA GLU A 46 -16.79 7.21 -7.28
C GLU A 46 -16.64 5.71 -7.51
N ALA A 47 -15.60 5.28 -8.25
CA ALA A 47 -15.33 3.85 -8.44
C ALA A 47 -14.95 3.15 -7.13
N LYS A 48 -14.20 3.82 -6.25
CA LYS A 48 -13.87 3.27 -4.91
C LYS A 48 -15.13 3.13 -4.07
N ASP A 49 -15.98 4.13 -4.08
CA ASP A 49 -17.23 4.14 -3.32
C ASP A 49 -18.19 3.05 -3.81
N GLU A 50 -18.31 2.84 -5.12
CA GLU A 50 -19.11 1.76 -5.71
C GLU A 50 -18.62 0.38 -5.21
N ALA A 51 -17.31 0.12 -5.32
CA ALA A 51 -16.73 -1.15 -4.90
C ALA A 51 -16.89 -1.37 -3.39
N ALA A 52 -16.60 -0.34 -2.58
CA ALA A 52 -16.74 -0.41 -1.12
C ALA A 52 -18.19 -0.67 -0.70
N THR A 53 -19.16 -0.01 -1.35
CA THR A 53 -20.59 -0.22 -1.09
C THR A 53 -20.97 -1.68 -1.33
N LYS A 54 -20.54 -2.27 -2.44
CA LYS A 54 -20.81 -3.67 -2.77
C LYS A 54 -20.19 -4.64 -1.77
N VAL A 55 -18.92 -4.42 -1.37
CA VAL A 55 -18.24 -5.23 -0.34
C VAL A 55 -19.00 -5.19 0.98
N LEU A 56 -19.36 -3.99 1.46
CA LEU A 56 -20.07 -3.82 2.72
C LEU A 56 -21.47 -4.44 2.65
N GLN A 57 -22.17 -4.27 1.53
CA GLN A 57 -23.49 -4.86 1.32
C GLN A 57 -23.45 -6.39 1.32
N ARG A 58 -22.46 -7.01 0.69
CA ARG A 58 -22.26 -8.46 0.76
C ARG A 58 -22.00 -8.92 2.18
N GLY A 59 -21.17 -8.20 2.94
CA GLY A 59 -20.93 -8.52 4.36
C GLY A 59 -22.19 -8.44 5.21
N ALA A 60 -23.08 -7.48 4.93
CA ALA A 60 -24.32 -7.27 5.68
C ALA A 60 -25.44 -8.25 5.28
N THR A 61 -25.53 -8.61 4.01
CA THR A 61 -26.68 -9.40 3.47
C THR A 61 -26.32 -10.85 3.18
N GLY A 62 -25.04 -11.18 3.02
CA GLY A 62 -24.57 -12.48 2.52
C GLY A 62 -24.74 -12.68 1.01
N GLU A 63 -25.39 -11.74 0.31
CA GLU A 63 -25.61 -11.82 -1.13
C GLU A 63 -24.41 -11.27 -1.89
N ASP A 64 -23.97 -11.99 -2.92
CA ASP A 64 -23.01 -11.46 -3.88
C ASP A 64 -23.73 -10.57 -4.91
N ARG A 65 -23.24 -9.34 -5.04
CA ARG A 65 -23.75 -8.32 -5.97
C ARG A 65 -22.66 -7.84 -6.92
N GLY A 66 -21.83 -8.77 -7.38
CA GLY A 66 -20.71 -8.50 -8.28
C GLY A 66 -19.60 -7.77 -7.55
N VAL A 67 -19.25 -8.24 -6.35
CA VAL A 67 -18.19 -7.63 -5.54
C VAL A 67 -16.84 -7.79 -6.23
N GLU A 68 -16.53 -9.00 -6.67
CA GLU A 68 -15.29 -9.36 -7.35
C GLU A 68 -15.09 -8.51 -8.61
N GLU A 69 -16.12 -8.38 -9.47
CA GLU A 69 -16.04 -7.54 -10.67
C GLU A 69 -15.84 -6.04 -10.34
N ALA A 70 -16.46 -5.54 -9.26
CA ALA A 70 -16.28 -4.15 -8.86
C ALA A 70 -14.87 -3.88 -8.31
N VAL A 71 -14.28 -4.85 -7.60
CA VAL A 71 -12.91 -4.79 -7.10
C VAL A 71 -11.91 -4.90 -8.25
N ASP A 72 -12.11 -5.84 -9.18
CA ASP A 72 -11.21 -6.06 -10.33
C ASP A 72 -11.12 -4.86 -11.28
N ARG A 73 -12.15 -3.99 -11.29
CA ARG A 73 -12.13 -2.72 -12.04
C ARG A 73 -11.22 -1.66 -11.42
N LEU A 74 -10.86 -1.78 -10.15
CA LEU A 74 -9.98 -0.84 -9.49
C LEU A 74 -8.52 -1.14 -9.83
N PRO A 75 -7.66 -0.12 -9.93
CA PRO A 75 -6.25 -0.36 -10.12
C PRO A 75 -5.63 -1.04 -8.90
N ASP A 76 -4.83 -2.07 -9.16
CA ASP A 76 -4.15 -2.86 -8.13
C ASP A 76 -2.63 -2.91 -8.41
N ARG A 77 -1.84 -2.54 -7.41
CA ARG A 77 -0.38 -2.54 -7.52
C ARG A 77 0.21 -3.94 -7.72
N THR A 78 -0.45 -4.98 -7.20
CA THR A 78 0.04 -6.36 -7.28
C THR A 78 -0.06 -6.93 -8.68
N THR A 79 -1.08 -6.53 -9.44
CA THR A 79 -1.29 -6.94 -10.84
C THR A 79 -0.58 -6.00 -11.82
N GLU A 80 -0.54 -4.69 -11.55
CA GLU A 80 0.12 -3.71 -12.42
C GLU A 80 1.65 -3.80 -12.39
N ALA A 81 2.27 -4.20 -11.25
CA ALA A 81 3.71 -4.44 -11.18
C ALA A 81 4.18 -5.59 -12.11
N GLY A 82 3.28 -6.52 -12.46
CA GLY A 82 3.58 -7.63 -13.37
C GLY A 82 3.57 -7.26 -14.86
N LYS A 83 2.94 -6.14 -15.26
CA LYS A 83 2.82 -5.74 -16.68
C LYS A 83 4.04 -5.02 -17.24
N THR A 84 4.87 -4.42 -16.40
CA THR A 84 6.05 -3.62 -16.82
C THR A 84 7.26 -4.48 -17.23
N THR A 85 7.18 -5.81 -17.14
CA THR A 85 8.33 -6.71 -17.37
C THR A 85 8.09 -7.80 -18.43
N ARG A 86 7.24 -7.55 -19.44
CA ARG A 86 7.02 -8.51 -20.54
C ARG A 86 7.09 -7.88 -21.93
#